data_AF-A0AB33JQC2-F1
#
_entry.id   AF-A0AB33JQC2-F1
#
_cell.length_a   1.000
_cell.length_b   1.000
_cell.length_c   1.000
_cell.angle_alpha   90.00
_cell.angle_beta   90.00
_cell.angle_gamma   90.00
#
_symmetry.space_group_name_H-M   'P 1'
#
loop_
_entity.id
_entity.type
_entity.pdbx_description
1 polymer ?
#
loop_
_entity_poly.entity_id
_entity_poly.type
_entity_poly.pdbx_seq_one_letter_code
_entity_poly.pdbx_strand_id
1 'polypeptide(L)'
;MRALDTFTPAKSAGLAAVLVAANPKNLVLAIGGAVSISTSTASAGGKTVAAVLMVLIGSLCTLLPLGVYLLGGHKSAKVLGDWKAWMSVHNTAIMTVVLVVLGAKYVGDAISALTA
;
A
#
# COMPACT_ATOMS: atom_id res chain seq x y z
N MET A 1 -17.12 -6.80 -12.37
CA MET A 1 -16.70 -5.46 -11.92
C MET A 1 -17.70 -4.33 -12.21
N ARG A 2 -18.89 -4.59 -12.80
CA ARG A 2 -19.89 -3.56 -13.14
C ARG A 2 -20.42 -2.72 -11.96
N ALA A 3 -20.30 -3.20 -10.73
CA ALA A 3 -20.77 -2.48 -9.54
C ALA A 3 -19.82 -1.35 -9.10
N LEU A 4 -18.52 -1.44 -9.43
CA LEU A 4 -17.53 -0.43 -9.02
C LEU A 4 -17.51 0.78 -9.96
N ASP A 5 -17.92 0.59 -11.22
CA ASP A 5 -17.94 1.65 -12.24
C ASP A 5 -18.93 2.79 -11.92
N THR A 6 -19.87 2.55 -11.01
CA THR A 6 -20.90 3.53 -10.57
C THR A 6 -20.58 4.17 -9.22
N PHE A 7 -19.40 3.90 -8.64
CA PHE A 7 -19.06 4.43 -7.33
C PHE A 7 -18.74 5.93 -7.40
N THR A 8 -19.42 6.70 -6.55
CA THR A 8 -19.07 8.10 -6.31
C THR A 8 -17.74 8.20 -5.57
N PRO A 9 -17.03 9.35 -5.64
CA PRO A 9 -15.75 9.53 -4.94
C PRO A 9 -15.81 9.15 -3.45
N ALA A 10 -16.90 9.51 -2.78
CA ALA A 10 -17.13 9.16 -1.37
C ALA A 10 -17.25 7.65 -1.14
N LYS A 11 -17.95 6.91 -2.02
CA LYS A 11 -18.06 5.44 -1.92
C LYS A 11 -16.72 4.77 -2.19
N SER A 12 -15.95 5.27 -3.15
CA SER A 12 -14.60 4.77 -3.44
C SER A 12 -13.65 4.98 -2.26
N ALA A 13 -13.71 6.15 -1.61
CA ALA A 13 -12.95 6.43 -0.40
C ALA A 13 -13.36 5.50 0.76
N GLY A 14 -14.66 5.30 0.97
CA GLY A 14 -15.17 4.36 1.98
C GLY A 14 -14.72 2.92 1.72
N LEU A 15 -14.79 2.47 0.46
CA LEU A 15 -14.31 1.14 0.06
C LEU A 15 -12.80 1.01 0.29
N ALA A 16 -12.01 2.04 -0.03
CA ALA A 16 -10.58 2.04 0.22
C ALA A 16 -10.26 1.89 1.72
N ALA A 17 -10.95 2.64 2.58
CA ALA A 17 -10.79 2.53 4.03
C ALA A 17 -11.14 1.13 4.54
N VAL A 18 -12.27 0.56 4.10
CA VAL A 18 -12.68 -0.81 4.46
C VAL A 18 -11.66 -1.84 3.96
N LEU A 19 -11.17 -1.72 2.73
CA LEU A 19 -10.18 -2.63 2.17
C LEU A 19 -8.86 -2.56 2.95
N VAL A 20 -8.39 -1.37 3.33
CA VAL A 20 -7.18 -1.25 4.15
C VAL A 20 -7.37 -1.89 5.52
N ALA A 21 -8.51 -1.63 6.19
CA ALA A 21 -8.80 -2.17 7.51
C ALA A 21 -9.01 -3.70 7.49
N ALA A 22 -9.66 -4.22 6.45
CA ALA A 22 -9.95 -5.65 6.30
C ALA A 22 -8.74 -6.46 5.81
N ASN A 23 -7.66 -5.82 5.35
CA ASN A 23 -6.43 -6.49 4.90
C ASN A 23 -5.35 -6.35 5.98
N PRO A 24 -5.08 -7.41 6.79
CA PRO A 24 -4.14 -7.32 7.90
C PRO A 24 -2.76 -6.83 7.48
N LYS A 25 -2.28 -7.25 6.31
CA LYS A 25 -0.97 -6.84 5.78
C LYS A 25 -0.86 -5.32 5.56
N ASN A 26 -1.94 -4.69 5.08
CA ASN A 26 -1.95 -3.25 4.81
C ASN A 26 -2.15 -2.46 6.10
N LEU A 27 -3.02 -2.95 6.98
CA LEU A 27 -3.27 -2.34 8.28
C LEU A 27 -2.00 -2.30 9.13
N VAL A 28 -1.28 -3.42 9.22
CA VAL A 28 -0.03 -3.52 9.97
C VAL A 28 1.02 -2.56 9.40
N LEU A 29 1.16 -2.47 8.07
CA LEU A 29 2.07 -1.52 7.42
C LEU A 29 1.72 -0.06 7.73
N ALA A 30 0.44 0.31 7.64
CA ALA A 30 -0.02 1.67 7.90
C ALA A 30 0.20 2.06 9.36
N ILE A 31 -0.10 1.18 10.31
CA ILE A 31 0.14 1.40 11.74
C ILE A 31 1.63 1.50 12.03
N GLY A 32 2.45 0.59 11.49
CA GLY A 32 3.90 0.61 11.69
C GLY A 32 4.54 1.92 11.19
N GLY A 33 4.11 2.40 10.03
CA GLY A 33 4.51 3.71 9.50
C GLY A 33 4.07 4.86 10.38
N ALA A 34 2.80 4.86 10.82
CA ALA A 34 2.26 5.90 11.71
C ALA A 34 2.99 5.96 13.06
N VAL A 35 3.27 4.81 13.67
CA VAL A 35 4.03 4.71 14.93
C VAL A 35 5.45 5.23 14.75
N SER A 36 6.12 4.89 13.64
CA SER A 36 7.48 5.38 13.34
C SER A 36 7.51 6.91 13.21
N ILE A 37 6.49 7.52 12.61
CA ILE A 37 6.38 8.98 12.48
C ILE A 37 6.01 9.63 13.81
N SER A 38 5.09 9.04 14.58
CA SER A 38 4.60 9.63 15.83
C SER A 38 5.65 9.61 16.95
N THR A 39 6.47 8.56 17.01
CA THR A 39 7.55 8.38 18.01
C THR A 39 8.84 9.11 17.66
N SER A 40 8.98 9.62 16.44
CA SER A 40 10.13 10.43 16.02
C SER A 40 10.29 11.70 16.88
N THR A 41 11.54 12.12 17.13
CA THR A 41 11.90 13.37 17.81
C THR A 41 11.80 14.60 16.90
N ALA A 42 11.36 14.43 15.65
CA ALA A 42 11.17 15.52 14.70
C ALA A 42 10.12 16.55 15.17
N SER A 43 10.29 17.79 14.72
CA SER A 43 9.30 18.85 14.93
C SER A 43 7.95 18.51 14.29
N ALA A 44 6.88 19.19 14.70
CA ALA A 44 5.54 18.99 14.12
C ALA A 44 5.55 19.08 12.59
N GLY A 45 6.26 20.07 12.02
CA GLY A 45 6.44 20.20 10.57
C GLY A 45 7.17 19.00 9.95
N GLY A 46 8.21 18.49 10.61
CA GLY A 46 8.93 17.29 10.15
C GLY A 46 8.04 16.04 10.13
N LYS A 47 7.17 15.86 11.14
CA LYS A 47 6.19 14.76 11.18
C LYS A 47 5.16 14.88 10.07
N THR A 48 4.66 16.10 9.78
CA THR A 48 3.75 16.34 8.67
C THR A 48 4.39 15.99 7.32
N VAL A 49 5.64 16.39 7.09
CA VAL A 49 6.37 16.05 5.86
C VAL A 49 6.55 14.53 5.74
N ALA A 50 6.93 13.84 6.82
CA ALA A 50 7.07 12.39 6.81
C ALA A 50 5.75 11.68 6.49
N ALA A 51 4.62 12.15 7.03
CA ALA A 51 3.30 11.63 6.73
C ALA A 51 2.92 11.83 5.26
N VAL A 52 3.17 13.02 4.70
CA VAL A 52 2.94 13.30 3.27
C VAL A 52 3.79 12.37 2.40
N LEU A 53 5.07 12.20 2.71
CA LEU A 53 5.95 11.30 1.96
C LEU A 53 5.49 9.84 2.05
N MET A 54 5.05 9.38 3.22
CA MET A 54 4.48 8.04 3.39
C MET A 54 3.27 7.83 2.47
N VAL A 55 2.35 8.80 2.43
CA VAL A 55 1.17 8.74 1.56
C VAL A 55 1.56 8.75 0.09
N LEU A 56 2.49 9.62 -0.32
CA LEU A 56 2.95 9.69 -1.71
C LEU A 56 3.59 8.38 -2.15
N ILE A 57 4.55 7.86 -1.36
CA ILE A 57 5.24 6.60 -1.66
C ILE A 57 4.25 5.43 -1.72
N GLY A 58 3.33 5.34 -0.74
CA GLY A 58 2.28 4.31 -0.73
C GLY A 58 1.33 4.40 -1.93
N SER A 59 1.08 5.62 -2.42
CA SER A 59 0.22 5.85 -3.58
C SER A 59 0.89 5.56 -4.91
N LEU A 60 2.23 5.63 -5.01
CA LEU A 60 2.94 5.35 -6.27
C LEU A 60 2.63 3.95 -6.82
N CYS A 61 2.50 2.95 -5.95
CA CYS A 61 2.17 1.58 -6.34
C CYS A 61 0.81 1.45 -7.04
N THR A 62 -0.17 2.31 -6.71
CA THR A 62 -1.51 2.32 -7.33
C THR A 62 -1.62 3.31 -8.48
N LEU A 63 -0.83 4.39 -8.43
CA LEU A 63 -0.73 5.38 -9.52
C LEU A 63 -0.11 4.78 -10.78
N LEU A 64 0.79 3.80 -10.67
CA LEU A 64 1.39 3.13 -11.82
C LEU A 64 0.37 2.39 -12.71
N PRO A 65 -0.44 1.43 -12.19
CA PRO A 65 -1.52 0.81 -12.96
C PRO A 65 -2.55 1.81 -13.49
N LEU A 66 -2.86 2.84 -12.69
CA LEU A 66 -3.78 3.90 -13.10
C LEU A 66 -3.23 4.71 -14.27
N GLY A 67 -1.94 5.06 -14.24
CA GLY A 67 -1.27 5.74 -15.34
C GLY A 67 -1.25 4.91 -16.61
N VAL A 68 -0.97 3.60 -16.52
CA VAL A 68 -1.06 2.68 -17.67
C VAL A 68 -2.47 2.65 -18.22
N TYR A 69 -3.50 2.61 -17.36
CA TYR A 69 -4.88 2.64 -17.79
C TYR A 69 -5.23 3.92 -18.56
N LEU A 70 -4.88 5.09 -18.00
CA LEU A 70 -5.22 6.40 -18.57
C LEU A 70 -4.43 6.73 -19.85
N LEU A 71 -3.16 6.32 -19.94
CA LEU A 71 -2.27 6.69 -21.04
C LEU A 71 -2.17 5.63 -22.14
N GLY A 72 -2.43 4.35 -21.84
CA GLY A 72 -2.16 3.23 -22.76
C GLY A 72 -3.25 2.96 -23.82
N GLY A 73 -4.34 3.73 -23.82
CA GLY A 73 -5.44 3.61 -24.78
C GLY A 73 -6.01 2.19 -24.89
N HIS A 74 -6.13 1.68 -26.12
CA HIS A 74 -6.72 0.37 -26.43
C HIS A 74 -5.84 -0.82 -25.99
N LYS A 75 -4.54 -0.61 -25.75
CA LYS A 75 -3.63 -1.69 -25.31
C LYS A 75 -3.55 -1.83 -23.78
N SER A 76 -4.02 -0.84 -23.01
CA SER A 76 -3.95 -0.85 -21.54
C SER A 76 -4.59 -2.11 -20.95
N ALA A 77 -5.78 -2.47 -21.43
CA ALA A 77 -6.52 -3.63 -20.92
C ALA A 77 -5.74 -4.93 -21.07
N LYS A 78 -5.01 -5.10 -22.17
CA LYS A 78 -4.15 -6.27 -22.39
C LYS A 78 -2.96 -6.26 -21.43
N VAL A 79 -2.25 -5.13 -21.30
CA VAL A 79 -1.08 -5.02 -20.42
C VAL A 79 -1.45 -5.26 -18.95
N LEU A 80 -2.50 -4.60 -18.46
CA LEU A 80 -3.02 -4.79 -17.11
C LEU A 80 -3.54 -6.23 -16.90
N GLY A 81 -4.13 -6.83 -17.92
CA GLY A 81 -4.56 -8.23 -17.92
C GLY A 81 -3.39 -9.20 -17.77
N ASP A 82 -2.32 -9.01 -18.55
CA ASP A 82 -1.11 -9.83 -18.52
C ASP A 82 -0.41 -9.71 -17.15
N TRP A 83 -0.32 -8.50 -16.59
CA TRP A 83 0.22 -8.27 -15.24
C TRP A 83 -0.61 -8.98 -14.18
N LYS A 84 -1.94 -8.86 -14.24
CA LYS A 84 -2.83 -9.53 -13.31
C LYS A 84 -2.70 -11.05 -13.40
N ALA A 85 -2.59 -11.61 -14.60
CA ALA A 85 -2.41 -13.04 -14.82
C ALA A 85 -1.10 -13.53 -14.20
N TRP A 86 0.01 -12.82 -14.46
CA TRP A 86 1.31 -13.15 -13.89
C TRP A 86 1.29 -13.08 -12.35
N MET A 87 0.72 -12.01 -11.79
CA MET A 87 0.58 -11.85 -10.34
C MET A 87 -0.30 -12.94 -9.73
N SER A 88 -1.36 -13.36 -10.42
CA SER A 88 -2.24 -14.43 -9.95
C SER A 88 -1.51 -15.78 -9.88
N VAL A 89 -0.68 -16.09 -10.89
CA VAL A 89 0.10 -17.33 -10.93
C VAL A 89 1.17 -17.33 -9.83
N HIS A 90 1.83 -16.20 -9.61
CA HIS A 90 2.94 -16.09 -8.64
C HIS A 90 2.49 -15.58 -7.26
N ASN A 91 1.19 -15.43 -7.03
CA ASN A 91 0.65 -14.77 -5.83
C ASN A 91 1.18 -15.40 -4.55
N THR A 92 1.25 -16.74 -4.49
CA THR A 92 1.77 -17.45 -3.32
C THR A 92 3.21 -17.06 -3.03
N ALA A 93 4.09 -17.11 -4.03
CA ALA A 93 5.50 -16.73 -3.85
C ALA A 93 5.65 -15.27 -3.44
N ILE A 94 4.92 -14.36 -4.11
CA ILE A 94 4.93 -12.92 -3.79
C ILE A 94 4.49 -12.70 -2.34
N MET A 95 3.36 -13.29 -1.94
CA MET A 95 2.83 -13.11 -0.59
C MET A 95 3.73 -13.71 0.48
N THR A 96 4.35 -14.88 0.22
CA THR A 96 5.33 -15.48 1.12
C THR A 96 6.52 -14.54 1.33
N VAL A 97 7.13 -14.04 0.24
CA VAL A 97 8.29 -13.13 0.34
C VAL A 97 7.90 -11.85 1.07
N VAL A 98 6.76 -11.24 0.72
CA VAL A 98 6.28 -10.01 1.37
C VAL A 98 6.07 -10.22 2.87
N LEU A 99 5.40 -11.28 3.29
CA LEU A 99 5.13 -11.54 4.70
C LEU A 99 6.41 -11.87 5.48
N VAL A 100 7.35 -12.59 4.88
CA VAL A 100 8.66 -12.87 5.50
C VAL A 100 9.45 -11.58 5.70
N VAL A 101 9.53 -10.72 4.68
CA VAL A 101 10.23 -9.43 4.77
C VAL A 101 9.59 -8.52 5.81
N LEU A 102 8.25 -8.41 5.82
CA LEU A 102 7.54 -7.64 6.82
C LEU A 102 7.77 -8.19 8.23
N GLY A 103 7.69 -9.51 8.40
CA GLY A 103 7.96 -10.16 9.69
C GLY A 103 9.37 -9.87 10.19
N ALA A 104 10.39 -10.05 9.34
CA ALA A 104 11.78 -9.75 9.68
C ALA A 104 11.98 -8.28 10.06
N LYS A 105 11.36 -7.35 9.32
CA LYS A 105 11.42 -5.91 9.60
C LYS A 105 10.83 -5.60 10.98
N TYR A 106 9.65 -6.11 11.30
CA TYR A 106 9.01 -5.83 12.59
C TYR A 106 9.72 -6.49 13.77
N VAL A 107 10.28 -7.69 13.58
CA VAL A 107 11.13 -8.31 14.60
C VAL A 107 12.38 -7.45 14.83
N GLY A 108 13.00 -6.95 13.77
CA GLY A 108 14.12 -6.01 13.85
C GLY A 108 13.76 -4.74 14.64
N ASP A 109 12.65 -4.09 14.29
CA ASP A 109 12.16 -2.90 15.00
C ASP A 109 11.90 -3.18 16.49
N ALA A 110 11.30 -4.33 16.82
CA ALA A 110 11.01 -4.72 18.20
C ALA A 110 12.29 -4.95 19.01
N ILE A 111 13.30 -5.58 18.41
CA ILE A 111 14.62 -5.74 19.03
C ILE A 111 15.27 -4.37 19.25
N SER A 112 15.28 -3.51 18.23
CA SER A 112 15.83 -2.16 18.34
C SER A 112 15.17 -1.35 19.45
N ALA A 113 13.85 -1.46 19.60
CA ALA A 113 13.10 -0.80 20.66
C ALA A 113 13.41 -1.33 22.07
N LEU A 114 13.83 -2.60 22.22
CA LEU A 114 14.24 -3.18 23.50
C LEU A 114 15.67 -2.80 23.89
N THR A 115 16.53 -2.55 22.90
CA THR A 115 17.96 -2.25 23.09
C THR A 115 18.30 -0.76 23.14
N ALA A 116 17.34 0.12 22.82
CA ALA A 116 17.47 1.58 22.86
C ALA A 116 17.02 2.14 24.21
#